data_AF-A0A377C251-F1
#
_entry.id   AF-A0A377C251-F1
#
_cell.length_a   1.000
_cell.length_b   1.000
_cell.length_c   1.000
_cell.angle_alpha   90.00
_cell.angle_beta   90.00
_cell.angle_gamma   90.00
#
_symmetry.space_group_name_H-M   'P 1'
#
loop_
_entity.id
_entity.type
_entity.pdbx_description
1 polymer ?
#
loop_
_entity_poly.entity_id
_entity_poly.type
_entity_poly.pdbx_seq_one_letter_code
_entity_poly.pdbx_strand_id
1 'polypeptide(L)'
;MSIAVAHWQGDFRRELDELTKNIYQNNEMGFYIERDWFLKTSLMLIDSDVRFKVKNFTSEEVGKIQQQWSEIKSCIKETFILIRRFGINPQSLISKNAVIPVAYWLYKKQTSGHALYTTINLLNKNHNERSVISQWFYMVLLKGIFGSQADALLTSIREVMKNSLSDIHFPLEKIIARYKGSNKDLRFDDEYIESLLNIRYGEGRCRALLHLLFPEMNPTEVFHIDHLHPRNHFSKKYLERLDYVANSPENLSFYENPEHWDTIPNLHLLNHSQNISKQDTSLKQWLSHSSNNYTPSMLLVSDDNIEFSRFPEFYNERRNALKQRLLNRVFLTTKIDSSPSTMDTDEEILTD
;
A
#
# COMPACT_ATOMS: atom_id res chain seq x y z
N MET A 1 -2.60 14.36 -31.80
CA MET A 1 -1.45 13.44 -31.99
C MET A 1 -0.38 13.86 -31.00
N SER A 2 0.09 12.96 -30.12
CA SER A 2 1.08 13.33 -29.09
C SER A 2 2.38 13.77 -29.75
N ILE A 3 2.96 14.89 -29.31
CA ILE A 3 4.20 15.47 -29.84
C ILE A 3 5.38 14.50 -29.72
N ALA A 4 5.35 13.62 -28.71
CA ALA A 4 6.33 12.55 -28.56
C ALA A 4 6.40 11.62 -29.79
N VAL A 5 5.28 11.38 -30.49
CA VAL A 5 5.22 10.56 -31.71
C VAL A 5 5.90 11.26 -32.89
N ALA A 6 5.91 12.60 -32.92
CA ALA A 6 6.48 13.36 -34.03
C ALA A 6 8.02 13.37 -34.03
N HIS A 7 8.65 13.25 -32.86
CA HIS A 7 10.11 13.28 -32.71
C HIS A 7 10.75 11.91 -32.56
N TRP A 8 9.96 10.86 -32.37
CA TRP A 8 10.45 9.49 -32.21
C TRP A 8 10.80 8.88 -33.58
N GLN A 9 11.96 8.21 -33.67
CA GLN A 9 12.30 7.44 -34.87
C GLN A 9 11.69 6.04 -34.80
N GLY A 10 10.78 5.74 -35.73
CA GLY A 10 10.02 4.48 -35.76
C GLY A 10 8.62 4.62 -35.15
N ASP A 11 8.00 3.49 -34.79
CA ASP A 11 6.62 3.48 -34.31
C ASP A 11 6.54 3.44 -32.78
N PHE A 12 6.65 4.61 -32.16
CA PHE A 12 6.51 4.77 -30.71
C PHE A 12 5.17 4.26 -30.18
N ARG A 13 4.11 4.39 -30.99
CA ARG A 13 2.76 4.01 -30.58
C ARG A 13 2.66 2.49 -30.46
N ARG A 14 3.24 1.76 -31.42
CA ARG A 14 3.39 0.31 -31.37
C ARG A 14 4.20 -0.14 -30.16
N GLU A 15 5.34 0.49 -29.89
CA GLU A 15 6.18 0.19 -28.71
C GLU A 15 5.41 0.32 -27.39
N LEU A 16 4.62 1.40 -27.23
CA LEU A 16 3.78 1.59 -26.05
C LEU A 16 2.66 0.56 -25.96
N ASP A 17 2.02 0.23 -27.07
CA ASP A 17 0.91 -0.72 -27.10
C ASP A 17 1.39 -2.15 -26.80
N GLU A 18 2.56 -2.53 -27.32
CA GLU A 18 3.22 -3.80 -26.99
C GLU A 18 3.59 -3.88 -25.51
N LEU A 19 4.16 -2.81 -24.94
CA LEU A 19 4.49 -2.75 -23.51
C LEU A 19 3.23 -2.84 -22.65
N THR A 20 2.18 -2.09 -23.00
CA THR A 20 0.87 -2.13 -22.33
C THR A 20 0.31 -3.55 -22.32
N LYS A 21 0.30 -4.20 -23.49
CA LYS A 21 -0.18 -5.57 -23.64
C LYS A 21 0.67 -6.54 -22.81
N ASN A 22 1.99 -6.39 -22.81
CA ASN A 22 2.88 -7.24 -22.03
C ASN A 22 2.65 -7.12 -20.52
N ILE A 23 2.46 -5.91 -19.99
CA ILE A 23 2.19 -5.71 -18.56
C ILE A 23 0.79 -6.22 -18.19
N TYR A 24 -0.21 -5.97 -19.04
CA TYR A 24 -1.59 -6.38 -18.75
C TYR A 24 -1.81 -7.89 -18.86
N GLN A 25 -1.22 -8.55 -19.86
CA GLN A 25 -1.44 -9.98 -20.13
C GLN A 25 -0.49 -10.92 -19.37
N ASN A 26 0.57 -10.39 -18.75
CA ASN A 26 1.47 -11.21 -17.94
C ASN A 26 0.89 -11.43 -16.54
N ASN A 27 0.73 -12.70 -16.15
CA ASN A 27 0.20 -13.11 -14.84
C ASN A 27 1.06 -12.62 -13.65
N GLU A 28 2.34 -12.34 -13.86
CA GLU A 28 3.26 -11.78 -12.86
C GLU A 28 3.08 -10.26 -12.66
N MET A 29 2.27 -9.59 -13.48
CA MET A 29 2.00 -8.15 -13.42
C MET A 29 0.49 -7.84 -13.44
N GLY A 30 -0.19 -8.07 -14.57
CA GLY A 30 -1.66 -7.95 -14.68
C GLY A 30 -2.22 -6.53 -14.61
N PHE A 31 -1.40 -5.48 -14.74
CA PHE A 31 -1.86 -4.10 -14.60
C PHE A 31 -2.20 -3.45 -15.94
N TYR A 32 -3.35 -2.76 -15.99
CA TYR A 32 -3.69 -1.90 -17.12
C TYR A 32 -3.11 -0.50 -16.93
N ILE A 33 -2.19 -0.10 -17.82
CA ILE A 33 -1.45 1.15 -17.75
C ILE A 33 -1.67 1.96 -19.02
N GLU A 34 -1.90 3.26 -18.86
CA GLU A 34 -2.18 4.16 -19.97
C GLU A 34 -0.89 4.77 -20.54
N ARG A 35 -0.94 5.20 -21.80
CA ARG A 35 0.19 5.79 -22.50
C ARG A 35 0.79 7.01 -21.79
N ASP A 36 -0.06 7.85 -21.17
CA ASP A 36 0.40 9.01 -20.40
C ASP A 36 1.31 8.61 -19.22
N TRP A 37 0.96 7.52 -18.54
CA TRP A 37 1.75 7.04 -17.41
C TRP A 37 3.14 6.59 -17.86
N PHE A 38 3.27 5.90 -19.00
CA PHE A 38 4.57 5.49 -19.54
C PHE A 38 5.43 6.71 -19.88
N LEU A 39 4.84 7.68 -20.58
CA LEU A 39 5.51 8.92 -20.95
C LEU A 39 6.01 9.70 -19.73
N LYS A 40 5.15 9.86 -18.73
CA LYS A 40 5.49 10.51 -17.46
C LYS A 40 6.59 9.77 -16.71
N THR A 41 6.53 8.45 -16.68
CA THR A 41 7.55 7.61 -16.07
C THR A 41 8.87 7.76 -16.81
N SER A 42 8.88 7.71 -18.14
CA SER A 42 10.09 7.93 -18.95
C SER A 42 10.74 9.28 -18.65
N LEU A 43 9.97 10.37 -18.63
CA LEU A 43 10.47 11.70 -18.24
C LEU A 43 11.04 11.72 -16.82
N MET A 44 10.37 11.05 -15.88
CA MET A 44 10.87 10.89 -14.51
C MET A 44 12.25 10.21 -14.50
N LEU A 45 12.40 9.09 -15.22
CA LEU A 45 13.62 8.27 -15.26
C LEU A 45 14.80 8.98 -15.93
N ILE A 46 14.56 9.85 -16.91
CA ILE A 46 15.63 10.65 -17.54
C ILE A 46 15.89 11.99 -16.83
N ASP A 47 15.35 12.18 -15.62
CA ASP A 47 15.46 13.41 -14.82
C ASP A 47 14.87 14.68 -15.50
N SER A 48 13.88 14.54 -16.39
CA SER A 48 13.21 15.69 -17.04
C SER A 48 11.94 16.18 -16.30
N ASP A 49 11.35 17.30 -16.71
CA ASP A 49 10.11 17.81 -16.10
C ASP A 49 8.91 16.88 -16.41
N VAL A 50 8.37 16.26 -15.36
CA VAL A 50 7.29 15.27 -15.44
C VAL A 50 5.92 15.86 -15.77
N ARG A 51 5.76 17.19 -15.69
CA ARG A 51 4.48 17.83 -16.03
C ARG A 51 4.19 17.61 -17.51
N PHE A 52 3.00 17.18 -17.86
CA PHE A 52 2.65 17.02 -19.28
C PHE A 52 2.43 18.39 -19.92
N LYS A 53 3.52 19.01 -20.37
CA LYS A 53 3.48 20.24 -21.17
C LYS A 53 4.10 19.92 -22.53
N VAL A 54 3.53 20.47 -23.60
CA VAL A 54 4.04 20.36 -24.99
C VAL A 54 5.56 20.57 -25.06
N LYS A 55 6.07 21.48 -24.23
CA LYS A 55 7.50 21.83 -24.13
C LYS A 55 8.41 20.77 -23.47
N ASN A 56 7.87 19.70 -22.89
CA ASN A 56 8.63 18.64 -22.20
C ASN A 56 8.78 17.36 -23.05
N PHE A 57 8.38 17.41 -24.33
CA PHE A 57 8.69 16.39 -25.33
C PHE A 57 9.43 17.03 -26.51
N THR A 58 10.50 17.74 -26.20
CA THR A 58 11.44 18.23 -27.21
C THR A 58 12.12 17.06 -27.93
N SER A 59 12.66 17.32 -29.13
CA SER A 59 13.47 16.32 -29.85
C SER A 59 14.60 15.76 -28.99
N GLU A 60 15.18 16.57 -28.10
CA GLU A 60 16.25 16.14 -27.21
C GLU A 60 15.77 15.15 -26.15
N GLU A 61 14.66 15.45 -25.46
CA GLU A 61 14.08 14.57 -24.44
C GLU A 61 13.60 13.26 -25.05
N VAL A 62 12.93 13.33 -26.19
CA VAL A 62 12.47 12.14 -26.92
C VAL A 62 13.67 11.30 -27.36
N GLY A 63 14.74 11.93 -27.84
CA GLY A 63 16.00 11.24 -28.16
C GLY A 63 16.61 10.51 -26.97
N LYS A 64 16.66 11.15 -25.79
CA LYS A 64 17.16 10.52 -24.54
C LYS A 64 16.30 9.33 -24.13
N ILE A 65 14.98 9.45 -24.19
CA ILE A 65 14.06 8.34 -23.89
C ILE A 65 14.29 7.19 -24.88
N GLN A 66 14.42 7.49 -26.17
CA GLN A 66 14.61 6.48 -27.22
C GLN A 66 15.92 5.71 -27.03
N GLN A 67 17.02 6.41 -26.69
CA GLN A 67 18.31 5.79 -26.42
C GLN A 67 18.28 4.82 -25.23
N GLN A 68 17.48 5.13 -24.20
CA GLN A 68 17.38 4.36 -22.95
C GLN A 68 16.11 3.48 -22.90
N TRP A 69 15.40 3.34 -24.02
CA TRP A 69 14.04 2.78 -24.01
C TRP A 69 14.02 1.32 -23.56
N SER A 70 15.05 0.55 -23.92
CA SER A 70 15.16 -0.86 -23.54
C SER A 70 15.25 -1.03 -22.02
N GLU A 71 16.09 -0.22 -21.38
CA GLU A 71 16.30 -0.19 -19.94
C GLU A 71 15.07 0.34 -19.21
N ILE A 72 14.44 1.39 -19.74
CA ILE A 72 13.17 1.93 -19.22
C ILE A 72 12.10 0.85 -19.23
N LYS A 73 11.90 0.15 -20.36
CA LYS A 73 10.94 -0.96 -20.46
C LYS A 73 11.22 -2.04 -19.43
N SER A 74 12.47 -2.44 -19.28
CA SER A 74 12.88 -3.49 -18.34
C SER A 74 12.64 -3.08 -16.89
N CYS A 75 13.02 -1.85 -16.53
CA CYS A 75 12.79 -1.31 -15.19
C CYS A 75 11.30 -1.22 -14.84
N ILE A 76 10.46 -0.79 -15.79
CA ILE A 76 9.01 -0.71 -15.58
C ILE A 76 8.42 -2.10 -15.32
N LYS A 77 8.83 -3.12 -16.09
CA LYS A 77 8.38 -4.50 -15.87
C LYS A 77 8.79 -5.02 -14.50
N GLU A 78 10.07 -4.88 -14.14
CA GLU A 78 10.58 -5.29 -12.83
C GLU A 78 9.90 -4.55 -11.68
N THR A 79 9.54 -3.28 -11.87
CA THR A 79 8.78 -2.50 -10.90
C THR A 79 7.38 -3.11 -10.70
N PHE A 80 6.65 -3.44 -11.77
CA PHE A 80 5.32 -4.03 -11.64
C PHE A 80 5.34 -5.46 -11.07
N ILE A 81 6.36 -6.26 -11.39
CA ILE A 81 6.59 -7.56 -10.73
C ILE A 81 6.80 -7.35 -9.22
N LEU A 82 7.59 -6.34 -8.84
CA LEU A 82 7.80 -5.99 -7.43
C LEU A 82 6.48 -5.58 -6.75
N ILE A 83 5.67 -4.73 -7.39
CA ILE A 83 4.36 -4.33 -6.86
C ILE A 83 3.43 -5.54 -6.69
N ARG A 84 3.44 -6.53 -7.60
CA ARG A 84 2.69 -7.78 -7.42
C ARG A 84 3.18 -8.59 -6.23
N ARG A 85 4.49 -8.66 -6.02
CA ARG A 85 5.10 -9.35 -4.87
C ARG A 85 4.86 -8.67 -3.53
N PHE A 86 4.56 -7.37 -3.53
CA PHE A 86 3.98 -6.67 -2.39
C PHE A 86 2.50 -7.04 -2.15
N GLY A 87 1.96 -7.99 -2.91
CA GLY A 87 0.58 -8.44 -2.80
C GLY A 87 -0.44 -7.48 -3.40
N ILE A 88 -0.02 -6.39 -4.05
CA ILE A 88 -0.92 -5.42 -4.66
C ILE A 88 -1.43 -5.96 -6.00
N ASN A 89 -2.73 -5.92 -6.20
CA ASN A 89 -3.40 -6.28 -7.46
C ASN A 89 -4.02 -5.03 -8.12
N PRO A 90 -4.53 -5.13 -9.37
CA PRO A 90 -5.11 -3.98 -10.06
C PRO A 90 -6.21 -3.27 -9.29
N GLN A 91 -7.05 -4.01 -8.55
CA GLN A 91 -8.15 -3.44 -7.75
C GLN A 91 -7.65 -2.67 -6.53
N SER A 92 -6.52 -3.07 -5.95
CA SER A 92 -5.90 -2.41 -4.79
C SER A 92 -4.89 -1.33 -5.14
N LEU A 93 -4.47 -1.21 -6.41
CA LEU A 93 -3.60 -0.14 -6.88
C LEU A 93 -4.43 1.12 -7.14
N ILE A 94 -4.85 1.79 -6.06
CA ILE A 94 -5.74 2.95 -6.14
C ILE A 94 -5.12 4.18 -6.83
N SER A 95 -3.79 4.24 -6.96
CA SER A 95 -3.10 5.27 -7.75
C SER A 95 -1.85 4.70 -8.42
N LYS A 96 -1.87 4.66 -9.76
CA LYS A 96 -0.73 4.23 -10.58
C LYS A 96 0.47 5.19 -10.45
N ASN A 97 0.22 6.46 -10.12
CA ASN A 97 1.29 7.44 -9.93
C ASN A 97 2.18 7.12 -8.73
N ALA A 98 1.68 6.35 -7.75
CA ALA A 98 2.50 5.87 -6.63
C ALA A 98 3.63 4.93 -7.07
N VAL A 99 3.52 4.31 -8.25
CA VAL A 99 4.53 3.37 -8.79
C VAL A 99 5.73 4.12 -9.38
N ILE A 100 5.54 5.37 -9.82
CA ILE A 100 6.57 6.15 -10.54
C ILE A 100 7.81 6.41 -9.67
N PRO A 101 7.70 6.83 -8.39
CA PRO A 101 8.88 6.99 -7.55
C PRO A 101 9.62 5.68 -7.26
N VAL A 102 8.90 4.55 -7.19
CA VAL A 102 9.54 3.23 -7.07
C VAL A 102 10.37 2.95 -8.31
N ALA A 103 9.79 3.09 -9.50
CA ALA A 103 10.51 2.92 -10.77
C ALA A 103 11.75 3.83 -10.85
N TYR A 104 11.61 5.10 -10.45
CA TYR A 104 12.73 6.04 -10.39
C TYR A 104 13.88 5.54 -9.52
N TRP A 105 13.57 5.15 -8.29
CA TRP A 105 14.57 4.65 -7.37
C TRP A 105 15.27 3.40 -7.91
N LEU A 106 14.50 2.43 -8.41
CA LEU A 106 15.06 1.19 -8.97
C LEU A 106 15.92 1.42 -10.22
N TYR A 107 15.60 2.43 -11.02
CA TYR A 107 16.37 2.80 -12.21
C TYR A 107 17.68 3.51 -11.86
N LYS A 108 17.66 4.42 -10.89
CA LYS A 108 18.81 5.28 -10.55
C LYS A 108 19.75 4.66 -9.52
N LYS A 109 19.23 3.91 -8.55
CA LYS A 109 20.03 3.28 -7.51
C LYS A 109 20.93 2.22 -8.13
N GLN A 110 22.23 2.31 -7.87
CA GLN A 110 23.22 1.33 -8.33
C GLN A 110 23.55 0.36 -7.20
N THR A 111 23.61 -0.93 -7.53
CA THR A 111 24.04 -2.03 -6.67
C THR A 111 25.05 -2.86 -7.44
N SER A 112 26.30 -2.93 -6.96
CA SER A 112 27.38 -3.67 -7.62
C SER A 112 27.57 -3.29 -9.10
N GLY A 113 27.52 -1.99 -9.41
CA GLY A 113 27.74 -1.46 -10.76
C GLY A 113 26.56 -1.59 -11.73
N HIS A 114 25.40 -2.06 -11.27
CA HIS A 114 24.19 -2.22 -12.09
C HIS A 114 23.00 -1.56 -11.41
N ALA A 115 22.02 -1.12 -12.20
CA ALA A 115 20.80 -0.53 -11.67
C ALA A 115 20.00 -1.56 -10.84
N LEU A 116 19.43 -1.12 -9.72
CA LEU A 116 18.78 -1.96 -8.72
C LEU A 116 17.61 -2.79 -9.31
N TYR A 117 16.89 -2.26 -10.31
CA TYR A 117 15.79 -3.00 -10.97
C TYR A 117 16.23 -4.37 -11.48
N THR A 118 17.50 -4.55 -11.85
CA THR A 118 18.04 -5.82 -12.36
C THR A 118 18.10 -6.95 -11.32
N THR A 119 18.03 -6.61 -10.03
CA THR A 119 18.17 -7.58 -8.94
C THR A 119 17.08 -7.47 -7.87
N ILE A 120 16.20 -6.46 -7.93
CA ILE A 120 15.21 -6.20 -6.88
C ILE A 120 14.25 -7.37 -6.64
N ASN A 121 13.94 -8.14 -7.69
CA ASN A 121 13.09 -9.32 -7.63
C ASN A 121 13.86 -10.62 -7.34
N LEU A 122 15.13 -10.59 -6.99
CA LEU A 122 15.84 -11.77 -6.49
C LEU A 122 15.56 -11.94 -5.00
N LEU A 123 14.82 -12.98 -4.61
CA LEU A 123 14.32 -13.15 -3.23
C LEU A 123 15.43 -13.31 -2.19
N ASN A 124 16.53 -13.95 -2.58
CA ASN A 124 17.73 -14.13 -1.75
C ASN A 124 18.60 -12.86 -1.63
N LYS A 125 18.24 -11.77 -2.30
CA LYS A 125 18.91 -10.47 -2.24
C LYS A 125 17.92 -9.38 -1.85
N ASN A 126 18.39 -8.18 -1.50
CA ASN A 126 17.58 -6.96 -1.42
C ASN A 126 16.35 -7.02 -0.48
N HIS A 127 16.35 -7.87 0.54
CA HIS A 127 15.22 -8.00 1.48
C HIS A 127 14.88 -6.67 2.16
N ASN A 128 15.89 -6.00 2.74
CA ASN A 128 15.70 -4.71 3.43
C ASN A 128 15.22 -3.62 2.48
N GLU A 129 15.75 -3.59 1.26
CA GLU A 129 15.32 -2.67 0.20
C GLU A 129 13.82 -2.82 -0.09
N ARG A 130 13.36 -4.05 -0.32
CA ARG A 130 11.95 -4.35 -0.55
C ARG A 130 11.08 -4.00 0.65
N SER A 131 11.56 -4.22 1.87
CA SER A 131 10.83 -3.92 3.11
C SER A 131 10.56 -2.43 3.26
N VAL A 132 11.57 -1.58 3.03
CA VAL A 132 11.43 -0.13 3.14
C VAL A 132 10.58 0.44 1.99
N ILE A 133 10.78 -0.06 0.76
CA ILE A 133 9.96 0.35 -0.40
C ILE A 133 8.49 -0.05 -0.18
N SER A 134 8.21 -1.27 0.29
CA SER A 134 6.84 -1.73 0.49
C SER A 134 6.14 -0.93 1.59
N GLN A 135 6.82 -0.66 2.71
CA GLN A 135 6.30 0.19 3.78
C GLN A 135 5.91 1.57 3.26
N TRP A 136 6.82 2.24 2.53
CA TRP A 136 6.53 3.52 1.88
C TRP A 136 5.31 3.42 0.97
N PHE A 137 5.29 2.40 0.11
CA PHE A 137 4.26 2.22 -0.90
C PHE A 137 2.87 2.00 -0.28
N TYR A 138 2.76 1.15 0.74
CA TYR A 138 1.50 0.96 1.45
C TYR A 138 1.04 2.25 2.14
N MET A 139 1.93 2.97 2.82
CA MET A 139 1.59 4.25 3.46
C MET A 139 1.05 5.27 2.45
N VAL A 140 1.68 5.37 1.27
CA VAL A 140 1.25 6.22 0.17
C VAL A 140 -0.14 5.83 -0.34
N LEU A 141 -0.40 4.53 -0.54
CA LEU A 141 -1.71 4.05 -0.97
C LEU A 141 -2.78 4.32 0.09
N LEU A 142 -2.49 4.10 1.37
CA LEU A 142 -3.44 4.37 2.43
C LEU A 142 -3.80 5.85 2.48
N LYS A 143 -2.80 6.74 2.52
CA LYS A 143 -2.97 8.20 2.62
C LYS A 143 -3.50 8.85 1.33
N GLY A 144 -3.43 8.15 0.19
CA GLY A 144 -3.97 8.64 -1.09
C GLY A 144 -3.33 9.94 -1.58
N ILE A 145 -2.02 10.16 -1.33
CA ILE A 145 -1.39 11.47 -1.57
C ILE A 145 -1.29 11.86 -3.06
N PHE A 146 -1.29 10.86 -3.96
CA PHE A 146 -1.24 11.01 -5.42
C PHE A 146 -2.63 11.22 -6.06
N GLY A 147 -3.31 12.29 -5.65
CA GLY A 147 -4.55 12.80 -6.26
C GLY A 147 -4.31 13.84 -7.36
N SER A 148 -5.07 14.94 -7.33
CA SER A 148 -5.10 15.98 -8.39
C SER A 148 -3.77 16.71 -8.68
N GLN A 149 -2.84 16.75 -7.73
CA GLN A 149 -1.53 17.43 -7.87
C GLN A 149 -0.36 16.43 -7.94
N ALA A 150 -0.54 15.32 -8.66
CA ALA A 150 0.46 14.25 -8.72
C ALA A 150 1.81 14.71 -9.28
N ASP A 151 1.83 15.56 -10.31
CA ASP A 151 3.08 15.91 -11.01
C ASP A 151 4.06 16.71 -10.12
N ALA A 152 3.57 17.72 -9.38
CA ALA A 152 4.42 18.50 -8.47
C ALA A 152 4.97 17.64 -7.33
N LEU A 153 4.15 16.71 -6.84
CA LEU A 153 4.56 15.73 -5.82
C LEU A 153 5.63 14.78 -6.38
N LEU A 154 5.47 14.27 -7.60
CA LEU A 154 6.47 13.42 -8.28
C LEU A 154 7.81 14.14 -8.42
N THR A 155 7.81 15.40 -8.90
CA THR A 155 9.04 16.20 -8.99
C THR A 155 9.71 16.35 -7.63
N SER A 156 8.93 16.72 -6.60
CA SER A 156 9.50 16.94 -5.26
C SER A 156 10.01 15.66 -4.60
N ILE A 157 9.36 14.51 -4.79
CA ILE A 157 9.86 13.22 -4.31
C ILE A 157 11.13 12.83 -5.06
N ARG A 158 11.19 13.08 -6.39
CA ARG A 158 12.39 12.82 -7.19
C ARG A 158 13.61 13.51 -6.61
N GLU A 159 13.49 14.79 -6.26
CA GLU A 159 14.62 15.56 -5.73
C GLU A 159 15.15 14.95 -4.42
N VAL A 160 14.26 14.50 -3.53
CA VAL A 160 14.67 13.79 -2.30
C VAL A 160 15.41 12.50 -2.64
N MET A 161 14.88 11.70 -3.58
CA MET A 161 15.49 10.44 -4.01
C MET A 161 16.85 10.64 -4.67
N LYS A 162 16.95 11.61 -5.58
CA LYS A 162 18.17 11.95 -6.30
C LYS A 162 19.30 12.34 -5.35
N ASN A 163 18.98 13.14 -4.34
CA ASN A 163 19.92 13.56 -3.30
C ASN A 163 20.23 12.46 -2.27
N SER A 164 19.61 11.29 -2.41
CA SER A 164 19.75 10.16 -1.48
C SER A 164 20.30 8.90 -2.17
N LEU A 165 20.77 8.98 -3.43
CA LEU A 165 21.28 7.80 -4.16
C LEU A 165 22.50 7.15 -3.50
N SER A 166 23.24 7.90 -2.67
CA SER A 166 24.34 7.39 -1.85
C SER A 166 23.89 6.66 -0.58
N ASP A 167 22.64 6.82 -0.15
CA ASP A 167 22.11 6.11 1.02
C ASP A 167 22.05 4.60 0.76
N ILE A 168 22.15 3.79 1.82
CA ILE A 168 22.13 2.33 1.68
C ILE A 168 20.81 1.84 1.07
N HIS A 169 19.68 2.40 1.52
CA HIS A 169 18.33 1.98 1.15
C HIS A 169 17.46 3.14 0.68
N PHE A 170 16.29 2.80 0.14
CA PHE A 170 15.22 3.75 -0.19
C PHE A 170 14.99 4.81 0.90
N PRO A 171 14.93 6.11 0.58
CA PRO A 171 14.99 7.20 1.56
C PRO A 171 13.61 7.52 2.19
N LEU A 172 12.96 6.52 2.78
CA LEU A 172 11.63 6.62 3.38
C LEU A 172 11.55 7.78 4.40
N GLU A 173 12.46 7.80 5.37
CA GLU A 173 12.46 8.80 6.44
C GLU A 173 12.66 10.23 5.92
N LYS A 174 13.56 10.41 4.94
CA LYS A 174 13.80 11.71 4.31
C LYS A 174 12.56 12.19 3.54
N ILE A 175 11.85 11.29 2.86
CA ILE A 175 10.58 11.62 2.20
C ILE A 175 9.54 12.04 3.24
N ILE A 176 9.41 11.31 4.35
CA ILE A 176 8.47 11.66 5.42
C ILE A 176 8.79 13.03 6.02
N ALA A 177 10.06 13.28 6.34
CA ALA A 177 10.53 14.56 6.86
C ALA A 177 10.20 15.72 5.92
N ARG A 178 10.35 15.52 4.60
CA ARG A 178 10.07 16.54 3.57
C ARG A 178 8.61 16.99 3.52
N TYR A 179 7.66 16.14 3.91
CA TYR A 179 6.22 16.41 3.85
C TYR A 179 5.55 16.57 5.22
N LYS A 180 6.34 16.54 6.29
CA LYS A 180 5.88 16.76 7.66
C LYS A 180 5.06 18.05 7.77
N GLY A 181 3.82 17.95 8.25
CA GLY A 181 2.91 19.09 8.43
C GLY A 181 2.27 19.64 7.15
N SER A 182 2.50 19.01 6.00
CA SER A 182 1.86 19.41 4.73
C SER A 182 0.57 18.64 4.48
N ASN A 183 -0.22 19.05 3.47
CA ASN A 183 -1.36 18.27 2.98
C ASN A 183 -0.97 16.94 2.29
N LYS A 184 0.33 16.62 2.23
CA LYS A 184 0.90 15.34 1.77
C LYS A 184 1.65 14.61 2.89
N ASP A 185 1.41 14.98 4.14
CA ASP A 185 2.01 14.30 5.29
C ASP A 185 1.68 12.81 5.23
N LEU A 186 2.72 11.99 5.33
CA LEU A 186 2.64 10.52 5.31
C LEU A 186 2.55 9.93 6.71
N ARG A 187 2.58 10.77 7.76
CA ARG A 187 2.41 10.33 9.14
C ARG A 187 0.94 10.10 9.47
N PHE A 188 0.73 9.28 10.48
CA PHE A 188 -0.55 8.78 10.93
C PHE A 188 -0.80 9.33 12.33
N ASP A 189 -1.99 9.84 12.58
CA ASP A 189 -2.47 10.15 13.92
C ASP A 189 -3.41 9.03 14.40
N ASP A 190 -3.79 9.09 15.68
CA ASP A 190 -4.62 8.07 16.32
C ASP A 190 -5.99 7.95 15.62
N GLU A 191 -6.63 9.06 15.26
CA GLU A 191 -7.93 9.07 14.59
C GLU A 191 -7.87 8.39 13.23
N TYR A 192 -6.84 8.70 12.44
CA TYR A 192 -6.65 8.07 11.15
C TYR A 192 -6.37 6.57 11.29
N ILE A 193 -5.57 6.16 12.28
CA ILE A 193 -5.33 4.73 12.59
C ILE A 193 -6.64 4.02 12.93
N GLU A 194 -7.49 4.63 13.76
CA GLU A 194 -8.81 4.08 14.08
C GLU A 194 -9.68 3.93 12.82
N SER A 195 -9.70 4.93 11.96
CA SER A 195 -10.47 4.89 10.71
C SER A 195 -10.02 3.76 9.77
N LEU A 196 -8.72 3.43 9.78
CA LEU A 196 -8.16 2.36 8.94
C LEU A 196 -8.63 0.98 9.38
N LEU A 197 -8.80 0.77 10.69
CA LEU A 197 -9.33 -0.49 11.21
C LEU A 197 -10.81 -0.69 10.85
N ASN A 198 -11.51 0.39 10.48
CA ASN A 198 -12.90 0.34 10.04
C ASN A 198 -13.05 0.11 8.52
N ILE A 199 -11.94 -0.04 7.78
CA ILE A 199 -11.98 -0.36 6.35
C ILE A 199 -12.73 -1.68 6.14
N ARG A 200 -13.71 -1.66 5.24
CA ARG A 200 -14.55 -2.80 4.92
C ARG A 200 -13.97 -3.68 3.82
N TYR A 201 -14.48 -4.91 3.77
CA TYR A 201 -14.21 -5.84 2.68
C TYR A 201 -14.56 -5.21 1.32
N GLY A 202 -13.70 -5.42 0.33
CA GLY A 202 -13.87 -4.89 -1.02
C GLY A 202 -13.39 -3.46 -1.24
N GLU A 203 -13.08 -2.69 -0.19
CA GLU A 203 -12.42 -1.40 -0.36
C GLU A 203 -11.00 -1.57 -0.91
N GLY A 204 -10.60 -0.72 -1.87
CA GLY A 204 -9.29 -0.81 -2.53
C GLY A 204 -8.09 -0.72 -1.57
N ARG A 205 -8.24 -0.02 -0.43
CA ARG A 205 -7.21 0.13 0.61
C ARG A 205 -7.07 -1.09 1.53
N CYS A 206 -8.07 -1.97 1.60
CA CYS A 206 -8.10 -3.12 2.50
C CYS A 206 -6.88 -4.02 2.32
N ARG A 207 -6.55 -4.34 1.07
CA ARG A 207 -5.39 -5.17 0.72
C ARG A 207 -4.06 -4.54 1.13
N ALA A 208 -3.88 -3.25 0.85
CA ALA A 208 -2.65 -2.54 1.21
C ALA A 208 -2.45 -2.49 2.73
N LEU A 209 -3.54 -2.28 3.49
CA LEU A 209 -3.49 -2.28 4.95
C LEU A 209 -3.12 -3.66 5.51
N LEU A 210 -3.73 -4.74 5.01
CA LEU A 210 -3.42 -6.09 5.47
C LEU A 210 -1.96 -6.47 5.19
N HIS A 211 -1.41 -6.14 4.01
CA HIS A 211 0.01 -6.40 3.74
C HIS A 211 0.96 -5.52 4.56
N LEU A 212 0.58 -4.28 4.90
CA LEU A 212 1.35 -3.44 5.81
C LEU A 212 1.40 -4.04 7.23
N LEU A 213 0.26 -4.55 7.69
CA LEU A 213 0.10 -5.21 8.99
C LEU A 213 0.87 -6.53 9.05
N PHE A 214 0.84 -7.34 8.00
CA PHE A 214 1.44 -8.68 7.97
C PHE A 214 2.60 -8.77 6.96
N PRO A 215 3.76 -8.11 7.21
CA PRO A 215 4.91 -8.14 6.31
C PRO A 215 5.59 -9.52 6.19
N GLU A 216 5.31 -10.44 7.10
CA GLU A 216 5.79 -11.82 7.10
C GLU A 216 5.17 -12.71 6.01
N MET A 217 4.13 -12.22 5.32
CA MET A 217 3.45 -12.96 4.26
C MET A 217 4.41 -13.27 3.10
N ASN A 218 4.32 -14.49 2.57
CA ASN A 218 5.22 -14.97 1.53
C ASN A 218 5.00 -14.22 0.20
N PRO A 219 5.98 -13.44 -0.31
CA PRO A 219 5.81 -12.63 -1.52
C PRO A 219 5.62 -13.45 -2.81
N THR A 220 5.83 -14.78 -2.78
CA THR A 220 5.59 -15.65 -3.94
C THR A 220 4.18 -16.20 -4.02
N GLU A 221 3.38 -16.05 -2.96
CA GLU A 221 2.03 -16.56 -2.90
C GLU A 221 0.98 -15.53 -3.32
N VAL A 222 -0.12 -16.02 -3.88
CA VAL A 222 -1.29 -15.19 -4.19
C VAL A 222 -2.27 -15.30 -3.03
N PHE A 223 -2.50 -14.15 -2.36
CA PHE A 223 -3.41 -14.05 -1.22
C PHE A 223 -4.76 -13.45 -1.59
N HIS A 224 -5.82 -14.11 -1.13
CA HIS A 224 -7.19 -13.61 -1.11
C HIS A 224 -7.49 -12.98 0.26
N ILE A 225 -8.38 -12.00 0.27
CA ILE A 225 -8.90 -11.47 1.54
C ILE A 225 -10.12 -12.31 1.87
N ASP A 226 -10.19 -12.81 3.10
CA ASP A 226 -11.31 -13.60 3.58
C ASP A 226 -11.67 -13.20 5.02
N HIS A 227 -12.91 -13.51 5.40
CA HIS A 227 -13.42 -13.30 6.76
C HIS A 227 -13.00 -14.47 7.65
N LEU A 228 -12.38 -14.20 8.80
CA LEU A 228 -11.98 -15.21 9.79
C LEU A 228 -13.21 -15.93 10.35
N HIS A 229 -14.17 -15.18 10.90
CA HIS A 229 -15.52 -15.68 11.10
C HIS A 229 -16.34 -15.52 9.81
N PRO A 230 -16.89 -16.62 9.24
CA PRO A 230 -17.57 -16.59 7.96
C PRO A 230 -18.70 -15.55 7.87
N ARG A 231 -18.76 -14.82 6.76
CA ARG A 231 -19.80 -13.79 6.52
C ARG A 231 -21.23 -14.32 6.65
N ASN A 232 -21.48 -15.54 6.21
CA ASN A 232 -22.82 -16.16 6.25
C ASN A 232 -23.34 -16.39 7.69
N HIS A 233 -22.45 -16.51 8.67
CA HIS A 233 -22.81 -16.65 10.09
C HIS A 233 -23.41 -15.36 10.67
N PHE A 234 -23.17 -14.20 10.05
CA PHE A 234 -23.74 -12.91 10.46
C PHE A 234 -25.09 -12.62 9.77
N SER A 235 -25.64 -13.58 9.02
CA SER A 235 -26.98 -13.43 8.45
C SER A 235 -28.04 -13.53 9.55
N LYS A 236 -29.08 -12.68 9.48
CA LYS A 236 -30.19 -12.68 10.43
C LYS A 236 -30.74 -14.07 10.72
N LYS A 237 -30.98 -14.86 9.66
CA LYS A 237 -31.48 -16.24 9.74
C LYS A 237 -30.55 -17.19 10.49
N TYR A 238 -29.23 -16.96 10.45
CA TYR A 238 -28.27 -17.76 11.21
C TYR A 238 -28.26 -17.32 12.68
N LEU A 239 -28.21 -16.01 12.94
CA LEU A 239 -28.18 -15.45 14.29
C LEU A 239 -29.43 -15.78 15.11
N GLU A 240 -30.62 -15.78 14.50
CA GLU A 240 -31.88 -16.18 15.15
C GLU A 240 -31.90 -17.63 15.67
N ARG A 241 -31.00 -18.49 15.17
CA ARG A 241 -30.88 -19.89 15.61
C ARG A 241 -29.98 -20.07 16.83
N LEU A 242 -29.31 -19.02 17.27
CA LEU A 242 -28.31 -19.05 18.33
C LEU A 242 -28.89 -18.41 19.59
N ASP A 243 -29.30 -19.23 20.56
CA ASP A 243 -29.95 -18.74 21.79
C ASP A 243 -29.11 -17.69 22.54
N TYR A 244 -27.78 -17.83 22.56
CA TYR A 244 -26.87 -16.89 23.23
C TYR A 244 -26.75 -15.53 22.53
N VAL A 245 -27.19 -15.43 21.26
CA VAL A 245 -27.30 -14.17 20.50
C VAL A 245 -28.74 -13.67 20.53
N ALA A 246 -29.71 -14.51 20.15
CA ALA A 246 -31.11 -14.12 19.96
C ALA A 246 -31.78 -13.63 21.26
N ASN A 247 -31.38 -14.16 22.42
CA ASN A 247 -31.96 -13.78 23.72
C ASN A 247 -31.31 -12.52 24.34
N SER A 248 -30.31 -11.92 23.67
CA SER A 248 -29.64 -10.70 24.13
C SER A 248 -29.69 -9.64 23.02
N PRO A 249 -30.53 -8.59 23.15
CA PRO A 249 -30.62 -7.52 22.16
C PRO A 249 -29.29 -6.81 21.89
N GLU A 250 -28.44 -6.68 22.91
CA GLU A 250 -27.11 -6.09 22.79
C GLU A 250 -26.19 -6.97 21.93
N ASN A 251 -26.15 -8.29 22.21
CA ASN A 251 -25.38 -9.22 21.38
C ASN A 251 -25.91 -9.25 19.95
N LEU A 252 -27.22 -9.34 19.76
CA LEU A 252 -27.82 -9.35 18.43
C LEU A 252 -27.41 -8.09 17.63
N SER A 253 -27.52 -6.91 18.23
CA SER A 253 -27.10 -5.66 17.59
C SER A 253 -25.62 -5.64 17.24
N PHE A 254 -24.76 -6.24 18.08
CA PHE A 254 -23.33 -6.31 17.80
C PHE A 254 -23.01 -7.21 16.60
N TYR A 255 -23.62 -8.39 16.53
CA TYR A 255 -23.40 -9.36 15.46
C TYR A 255 -24.04 -8.92 14.13
N GLU A 256 -25.17 -8.21 14.16
CA GLU A 256 -25.81 -7.71 12.94
C GLU A 256 -25.04 -6.54 12.31
N ASN A 257 -24.29 -5.75 13.10
CA ASN A 257 -23.58 -4.57 12.60
C ASN A 257 -22.39 -4.95 11.70
N PRO A 258 -22.41 -4.62 10.38
CA PRO A 258 -21.29 -4.89 9.47
C PRO A 258 -19.99 -4.19 9.85
N GLU A 259 -20.03 -3.15 10.68
CA GLU A 259 -18.82 -2.48 11.19
C GLU A 259 -17.98 -3.36 12.11
N HIS A 260 -18.60 -4.40 12.68
CA HIS A 260 -17.90 -5.36 13.53
C HIS A 260 -17.41 -6.58 12.74
N TRP A 261 -18.14 -7.05 11.73
CA TRP A 261 -17.79 -8.30 11.03
C TRP A 261 -17.28 -8.15 9.61
N ASP A 262 -17.56 -7.04 8.91
CA ASP A 262 -17.14 -6.82 7.52
C ASP A 262 -15.87 -5.94 7.42
N THR A 263 -15.18 -5.72 8.54
CA THR A 263 -14.03 -4.81 8.68
C THR A 263 -12.72 -5.53 9.01
N ILE A 264 -11.59 -4.82 8.95
CA ILE A 264 -10.23 -5.34 9.18
C ILE A 264 -10.10 -6.28 10.39
N PRO A 265 -10.74 -6.03 11.55
CA PRO A 265 -10.74 -6.94 12.69
C PRO A 265 -11.30 -8.34 12.44
N ASN A 266 -12.06 -8.58 11.37
CA ASN A 266 -12.46 -9.93 10.95
C ASN A 266 -11.84 -10.35 9.61
N LEU A 267 -11.04 -9.51 8.95
CA LEU A 267 -10.43 -9.83 7.66
C LEU A 267 -8.98 -10.30 7.79
N HIS A 268 -8.59 -11.26 6.95
CA HIS A 268 -7.20 -11.72 6.86
C HIS A 268 -6.81 -12.13 5.44
N LEU A 269 -5.51 -12.29 5.20
CA LEU A 269 -4.95 -12.77 3.94
C LEU A 269 -4.77 -14.28 4.00
N LEU A 270 -5.47 -15.01 3.12
CA LEU A 270 -5.35 -16.45 2.98
C LEU A 270 -4.88 -16.80 1.57
N ASN A 271 -3.93 -17.72 1.45
CA ASN A 271 -3.52 -18.19 0.14
C ASN A 271 -4.63 -19.04 -0.51
N HIS A 272 -4.49 -19.34 -1.81
CA HIS A 272 -5.52 -20.05 -2.56
C HIS A 272 -5.97 -21.38 -1.92
N SER A 273 -5.01 -22.18 -1.45
CA SER A 273 -5.29 -23.48 -0.80
C SER A 273 -6.06 -23.30 0.52
N GLN A 274 -5.61 -22.36 1.35
CA GLN A 274 -6.23 -22.04 2.63
C GLN A 274 -7.66 -21.52 2.45
N ASN A 275 -7.86 -20.62 1.49
CA ASN A 275 -9.17 -20.04 1.18
C ASN A 275 -10.16 -21.11 0.71
N ILE A 276 -9.72 -22.04 -0.16
CA ILE A 276 -10.54 -23.18 -0.61
C ILE A 276 -10.87 -24.13 0.54
N SER A 277 -9.93 -24.35 1.46
CA SER A 277 -10.16 -25.23 2.62
C SER A 277 -11.09 -24.60 3.67
N LYS A 278 -11.11 -23.27 3.79
CA LYS A 278 -11.87 -22.59 4.84
C LYS A 278 -13.36 -22.56 4.52
N GLN A 279 -13.74 -22.01 3.35
CA GLN A 279 -15.15 -21.82 2.96
C GLN A 279 -15.99 -21.26 4.13
N ASP A 280 -17.12 -21.90 4.41
CA ASP A 280 -18.06 -21.56 5.49
C ASP A 280 -17.71 -22.24 6.83
N THR A 281 -16.51 -22.83 6.97
CA THR A 281 -16.07 -23.48 8.21
C THR A 281 -15.81 -22.44 9.30
N SER A 282 -16.21 -22.75 10.53
CA SER A 282 -15.93 -21.88 11.68
C SER A 282 -14.43 -21.71 11.91
N LEU A 283 -14.02 -20.55 12.45
CA LEU A 283 -12.61 -20.25 12.72
C LEU A 283 -11.95 -21.34 13.59
N LYS A 284 -12.61 -21.75 14.68
CA LYS A 284 -12.14 -22.81 15.57
C LYS A 284 -11.90 -24.14 14.84
N GLN A 285 -12.87 -24.58 14.04
CA GLN A 285 -12.73 -25.83 13.28
C GLN A 285 -11.60 -25.72 12.26
N TRP A 286 -11.54 -24.61 11.52
CA TRP A 286 -10.50 -24.40 10.51
C TRP A 286 -9.09 -24.38 11.12
N LEU A 287 -8.91 -23.78 12.30
CA LEU A 287 -7.62 -23.78 13.02
C LEU A 287 -7.24 -25.17 13.57
N SER A 288 -8.22 -26.04 13.84
CA SER A 288 -7.97 -27.41 14.32
C SER A 288 -7.57 -28.41 13.21
N HIS A 289 -7.71 -28.04 11.94
CA HIS A 289 -7.35 -28.92 10.83
C HIS A 289 -5.83 -29.12 10.73
N SER A 290 -5.39 -30.37 10.56
CA SER A 290 -3.96 -30.72 10.47
C SER A 290 -3.22 -30.13 9.27
N SER A 291 -3.96 -29.69 8.24
CA SER A 291 -3.42 -28.99 7.07
C SER A 291 -3.28 -27.48 7.26
N ASN A 292 -3.75 -26.94 8.38
CA ASN A 292 -3.67 -25.52 8.69
C ASN A 292 -2.39 -25.20 9.47
N ASN A 293 -1.61 -24.24 8.97
CA ASN A 293 -0.38 -23.79 9.60
C ASN A 293 -0.57 -22.50 10.43
N TYR A 294 -1.80 -21.97 10.50
CA TYR A 294 -2.11 -20.82 11.36
C TYR A 294 -2.36 -21.25 12.79
N THR A 295 -1.90 -20.42 13.72
CA THR A 295 -2.29 -20.47 15.13
C THR A 295 -3.13 -19.24 15.48
N PRO A 296 -3.94 -19.26 16.55
CA PRO A 296 -4.65 -18.08 17.04
C PRO A 296 -3.70 -16.85 17.18
N SER A 297 -2.50 -17.07 17.72
CA SER A 297 -1.51 -16.01 17.91
C SER A 297 -1.04 -15.34 16.62
N MET A 298 -0.91 -16.09 15.52
CA MET A 298 -0.58 -15.53 14.19
C MET A 298 -1.70 -14.64 13.65
N LEU A 299 -2.95 -14.91 14.06
CA LEU A 299 -4.12 -14.10 13.73
C LEU A 299 -4.36 -12.95 14.72
N LEU A 300 -3.47 -12.79 15.72
CA LEU A 300 -3.53 -11.78 16.77
C LEU A 300 -4.71 -11.95 17.72
N VAL A 301 -5.06 -13.20 18.07
CA VAL A 301 -6.11 -13.54 19.03
C VAL A 301 -5.70 -14.70 19.92
N SER A 302 -6.32 -14.79 21.09
CA SER A 302 -6.18 -15.92 22.01
C SER A 302 -7.03 -17.11 21.56
N ASP A 303 -6.61 -18.32 21.93
CA ASP A 303 -7.35 -19.57 21.64
C ASP A 303 -8.75 -19.55 22.29
N ASP A 304 -8.87 -18.90 23.44
CA ASP A 304 -10.14 -18.78 24.16
C ASP A 304 -11.20 -17.98 23.41
N ASN A 305 -10.81 -17.13 22.45
CA ASN A 305 -11.70 -16.20 21.75
C ASN A 305 -11.99 -16.59 20.29
N ILE A 306 -11.49 -17.73 19.78
CA ILE A 306 -11.72 -18.11 18.36
C ILE A 306 -13.11 -18.69 18.08
N GLU A 307 -13.93 -18.88 19.12
CA GLU A 307 -15.31 -19.34 18.98
C GLU A 307 -16.24 -18.23 18.52
N PHE A 308 -17.22 -18.58 17.67
CA PHE A 308 -18.21 -17.61 17.21
C PHE A 308 -19.10 -17.07 18.34
N SER A 309 -19.28 -17.82 19.42
CA SER A 309 -19.96 -17.38 20.65
C SER A 309 -19.24 -16.23 21.37
N ARG A 310 -17.96 -16.03 21.08
CA ARG A 310 -17.09 -15.01 21.67
C ARG A 310 -16.62 -13.99 20.65
N PHE A 311 -17.45 -13.77 19.62
CA PHE A 311 -17.11 -12.83 18.55
C PHE A 311 -16.89 -11.39 19.06
N PRO A 312 -17.63 -10.85 20.06
CA PRO A 312 -17.31 -9.54 20.63
C PRO A 312 -15.91 -9.47 21.26
N GLU A 313 -15.50 -10.51 21.99
CA GLU A 313 -14.17 -10.61 22.60
C GLU A 313 -13.10 -10.75 21.53
N PHE A 314 -13.31 -11.64 20.55
CA PHE A 314 -12.47 -11.79 19.36
C PHE A 314 -12.24 -10.45 18.67
N TYR A 315 -13.33 -9.73 18.36
CA TYR A 315 -13.29 -8.46 17.65
C TYR A 315 -12.44 -7.45 18.42
N ASN A 316 -12.72 -7.26 19.72
CA ASN A 316 -12.02 -6.28 20.53
C ASN A 316 -10.54 -6.64 20.74
N GLU A 317 -10.24 -7.90 21.02
CA GLU A 317 -8.85 -8.38 21.17
C GLU A 317 -8.07 -8.15 19.88
N ARG A 318 -8.58 -8.67 18.76
CA ARG A 318 -7.91 -8.58 17.47
C ARG A 318 -7.76 -7.13 17.02
N ARG A 319 -8.81 -6.32 17.17
CA ARG A 319 -8.80 -4.90 16.81
C ARG A 319 -7.72 -4.13 17.58
N ASN A 320 -7.60 -4.37 18.88
CA ASN A 320 -6.56 -3.75 19.71
C ASN A 320 -5.15 -4.21 19.29
N ALA A 321 -4.97 -5.51 19.06
CA ALA A 321 -3.67 -6.04 18.61
C ALA A 321 -3.29 -5.50 17.22
N LEU A 322 -4.23 -5.39 16.29
CA LEU A 322 -4.04 -4.78 14.97
C LEU A 322 -3.68 -3.29 15.08
N LYS A 323 -4.31 -2.55 16.00
CA LYS A 323 -3.95 -1.15 16.29
C LYS A 323 -2.50 -1.02 16.74
N GLN A 324 -2.09 -1.82 17.73
CA GLN A 324 -0.71 -1.82 18.23
C GLN A 324 0.28 -2.20 17.13
N ARG A 325 -0.09 -3.20 16.32
CA ARG A 325 0.72 -3.60 15.19
C ARG A 325 0.83 -2.48 14.16
N LEU A 326 -0.25 -1.78 13.83
CA LEU A 326 -0.21 -0.66 12.89
C LEU A 326 0.66 0.49 13.39
N LEU A 327 0.55 0.86 14.68
CA LEU A 327 1.38 1.89 15.32
C LEU A 327 2.89 1.60 15.14
N ASN A 328 3.30 0.34 15.24
CA ASN A 328 4.69 -0.08 15.05
C ASN A 328 5.14 -0.18 13.59
N ARG A 329 4.23 -0.02 12.62
CA ARG A 329 4.48 -0.18 11.19
C ARG A 329 4.44 1.13 10.41
N VAL A 330 4.04 2.23 11.04
CA VAL A 330 3.91 3.55 10.41
C VAL A 330 4.64 4.62 11.21
N PHE A 331 4.79 5.80 10.60
CA PHE A 331 5.33 6.98 11.28
C PHE A 331 4.19 7.78 11.88
N LEU A 332 4.35 8.24 13.11
CA LEU A 332 3.30 8.91 13.85
C LEU A 332 3.42 10.43 13.82
N THR A 333 2.29 11.11 13.81
CA THR A 333 2.23 12.54 14.10
C THR A 333 2.46 12.71 15.60
N THR A 334 3.61 13.27 16.00
CA THR A 334 3.78 13.74 17.37
C THR A 334 2.74 14.83 17.64
N LYS A 335 1.91 14.63 18.67
CA LYS A 335 1.10 15.73 19.21
C LYS A 335 2.07 16.82 19.66
N ILE A 336 1.89 18.03 19.16
CA ILE A 336 2.55 19.20 19.74
C ILE A 336 1.88 19.37 21.09
N ASP A 337 2.63 19.21 22.19
CA ASP A 337 2.14 19.62 23.50
C ASP A 337 1.77 21.09 23.39
N SER A 338 0.47 21.37 23.46
CA SER A 338 -0.05 22.71 23.64
C SER A 338 0.13 23.10 25.10
N SER A 339 1.38 23.15 25.55
CA SER A 339 1.72 23.97 26.70
C SER A 339 1.57 25.42 26.23
N PRO A 340 0.66 26.22 26.79
CA PRO A 340 0.59 27.63 26.44
C PRO A 340 1.96 28.23 26.75
N SER A 341 2.65 28.72 25.73
CA SER A 341 3.77 29.62 25.93
C SER A 341 3.23 30.79 26.71
N THR A 342 3.67 30.95 27.95
CA THR A 342 3.56 32.21 28.68
C THR A 342 4.36 33.24 27.89
N MET A 343 3.69 33.87 26.92
CA MET A 343 4.19 35.09 26.31
C MET A 343 4.12 36.16 27.38
N ASP A 344 5.29 36.76 27.60
CA ASP A 344 5.52 37.93 28.44
C ASP A 344 4.38 38.94 28.32
N THR A 345 3.74 39.23 29.45
CA THR A 345 3.03 40.48 29.63
C THR A 345 4.10 41.56 29.74
N ASP A 346 4.33 42.30 28.65
CA ASP A 346 5.00 43.59 28.70
C ASP A 346 4.17 44.53 29.58
N GLU A 347 4.65 44.79 30.80
CA GLU A 347 4.18 45.89 31.64
C GLU A 347 4.59 47.22 30.98
N GLU A 348 3.60 47.91 30.44
CA GLU A 348 3.71 49.30 30.00
C GLU A 348 3.88 50.20 31.24
N ILE A 349 5.13 50.57 31.56
CA ILE A 349 5.42 51.60 32.57
C ILE A 349 5.11 52.97 31.95
N LEU A 350 3.92 53.49 32.24
CA LEU A 350 3.59 54.91 32.11
C LEU A 350 4.36 55.69 33.17
N THR A 351 5.21 56.62 32.74
CA THR A 351 5.74 57.69 33.60
C THR A 351 5.28 59.02 33.02
N ASP A 352 4.59 59.80 33.87
CA ASP A 352 4.31 61.23 33.69
C ASP A 352 5.57 62.08 33.92
#